data_AF-A0A8H6EUD1-F1
#
_entry.id   AF-A0A8H6EUD1-F1
#
_cell.length_a   1.000
_cell.length_b   1.000
_cell.length_c   1.000
_cell.angle_alpha   90.00
_cell.angle_beta   90.00
_cell.angle_gamma   90.00
#
_symmetry.space_group_name_H-M   'P 1'
#
loop_
_entity.id
_entity.type
_entity.pdbx_description
1 polymer ?
#
loop_
_entity_poly.entity_id
_entity_poly.type
_entity_poly.pdbx_seq_one_letter_code
_entity_poly.pdbx_strand_id
1 'polypeptide(L)'
;MRYYLHDLFTQTRDTDPDLRFMALNDLEKELESPESKYTSEDKNQFADCLLRCLDDEFAEVRSQALKCFESLSPRLSGYVVSILNKLSSKKPNQISITSSIYTMAIHNILKNLTPDDSVGRSIVKGTLDIILQDQDIFAMLLITLKF
;
A
#
# COMPACT_ATOMS: atom_id res chain seq x y z
N MET A 1 26.37 0.59 -3.09
CA MET A 1 25.15 1.03 -2.39
C MET A 1 23.89 0.95 -3.26
N ARG A 2 23.78 1.59 -4.43
CA ARG A 2 22.66 1.29 -5.37
C ARG A 2 22.57 -0.21 -5.72
N TYR A 3 23.73 -0.85 -5.87
CA TYR A 3 23.82 -2.30 -6.07
C TYR A 3 23.14 -3.11 -4.96
N TYR A 4 23.24 -2.67 -3.70
CA TYR A 4 22.64 -3.40 -2.56
C TYR A 4 21.11 -3.39 -2.60
N LEU A 5 20.47 -2.23 -2.84
CA LEU A 5 19.02 -2.17 -3.00
C LEU A 5 18.54 -2.99 -4.21
N HIS A 6 19.28 -2.96 -5.32
CA HIS A 6 18.97 -3.76 -6.49
C HIS A 6 19.05 -5.27 -6.21
N ASP A 7 20.06 -5.69 -5.47
CA ASP A 7 20.23 -7.09 -5.05
C ASP A 7 19.06 -7.53 -4.15
N LEU A 8 18.67 -6.70 -3.17
CA LEU A 8 17.50 -6.97 -2.33
C LEU A 8 16.21 -7.08 -3.16
N PHE A 9 15.96 -6.16 -4.10
CA PHE A 9 14.80 -6.26 -4.98
C PHE A 9 14.80 -7.55 -5.82
N THR A 10 15.98 -8.02 -6.22
CA THR A 10 16.11 -9.30 -6.92
C THR A 10 15.77 -10.47 -5.99
N GLN A 11 16.26 -10.45 -4.75
CA GLN A 11 15.98 -11.48 -3.74
C GLN A 11 14.50 -11.56 -3.35
N THR A 12 13.70 -10.49 -3.48
CA THR A 12 12.24 -10.57 -3.30
C THR A 12 11.52 -11.45 -4.35
N ARG A 13 12.25 -12.00 -5.33
CA ARG A 13 11.76 -12.92 -6.37
C ARG A 13 12.41 -14.29 -6.27
N ASP A 14 13.18 -14.56 -5.22
CA ASP A 14 13.81 -15.84 -5.02
C ASP A 14 12.77 -16.95 -4.87
N THR A 15 13.13 -18.18 -5.22
CA THR A 15 12.31 -19.37 -4.98
C THR A 15 12.13 -19.66 -3.50
N ASP A 16 13.12 -19.31 -2.67
CA ASP A 16 13.09 -19.53 -1.23
C ASP A 16 12.25 -18.44 -0.52
N PRO A 17 11.16 -18.80 0.17
CA PRO A 17 10.33 -17.84 0.91
C PRO A 17 11.08 -17.13 2.04
N ASP A 18 12.05 -17.78 2.68
CA ASP A 18 12.85 -17.16 3.74
C ASP A 18 13.71 -16.04 3.17
N LEU A 19 14.32 -16.25 1.99
CA LEU A 19 15.09 -15.21 1.31
C LEU A 19 14.21 -14.04 0.88
N ARG A 20 12.99 -14.31 0.38
CA ARG A 20 12.04 -13.24 0.05
C ARG A 20 11.65 -12.44 1.29
N PHE A 21 11.34 -13.12 2.40
CA PHE A 21 10.99 -12.49 3.67
C PHE A 21 12.15 -11.63 4.20
N MET A 22 13.37 -12.18 4.22
CA MET A 22 14.56 -11.46 4.66
C MET A 22 14.81 -10.21 3.80
N ALA A 23 14.68 -10.33 2.48
CA ALA A 23 14.84 -9.20 1.57
C ALA A 23 13.81 -8.09 1.84
N LEU A 24 12.54 -8.43 2.08
CA LEU A 24 11.51 -7.44 2.44
C LEU A 24 11.82 -6.75 3.78
N ASN A 25 12.27 -7.50 4.77
CA ASN A 25 12.66 -6.96 6.08
C ASN A 25 13.86 -6.00 5.97
N ASP A 26 14.86 -6.35 5.16
CA ASP A 26 16.05 -5.50 4.99
C ASP A 26 15.75 -4.26 4.15
N LEU A 27 14.87 -4.37 3.15
CA LEU A 27 14.34 -3.20 2.42
C LEU A 27 13.59 -2.24 3.35
N GLU A 28 12.76 -2.76 4.27
CA GLU A 28 12.05 -1.98 5.28
C GLU A 28 13.02 -1.26 6.23
N LYS A 29 14.02 -1.97 6.76
CA LYS A 29 15.04 -1.36 7.64
C LYS A 29 15.82 -0.25 6.96
N GLU A 30 16.22 -0.45 5.69
CA GLU A 30 16.94 0.56 4.92
C GLU A 30 16.05 1.79 4.61
N LEU A 31 14.73 1.58 4.46
CA LEU A 31 13.76 2.67 4.29
C LEU A 31 13.58 3.49 5.57
N GLU A 32 13.63 2.83 6.74
CA GLU A 32 13.46 3.46 8.05
C GLU A 32 14.75 4.09 8.59
N SER A 33 15.90 3.70 8.04
CA SER A 33 17.20 4.27 8.40
C SER A 33 17.20 5.81 8.26
N PRO A 34 17.75 6.56 9.24
CA PRO A 34 17.90 8.01 9.12
C PRO A 34 18.85 8.41 7.98
N GLU A 35 19.71 7.51 7.54
CA GLU A 35 20.62 7.70 6.40
C GLU A 35 20.07 7.08 5.09
N SER A 36 18.76 6.77 5.06
CA SER A 36 18.12 6.10 3.93
C SER A 36 18.44 6.79 2.61
N LYS A 37 18.95 6.00 1.65
CA LYS A 37 19.31 6.48 0.30
C LYS A 37 18.22 6.23 -0.73
N TYR A 38 17.00 5.88 -0.28
CA TYR A 38 15.86 5.67 -1.16
C TYR A 38 15.53 6.94 -1.94
N THR A 39 15.73 6.87 -3.25
CA THR A 39 15.16 7.86 -4.16
C THR A 39 13.66 7.66 -4.30
N SER A 40 12.95 8.64 -4.86
CA SER A 40 11.52 8.50 -5.17
C SER A 40 11.25 7.32 -6.09
N GLU A 41 12.17 7.01 -7.01
CA GLU A 41 12.05 5.86 -7.91
C GLU A 41 12.20 4.53 -7.14
N ASP A 42 13.17 4.44 -6.23
CA ASP A 42 13.36 3.23 -5.40
C ASP A 42 12.12 2.97 -4.53
N LYS A 43 11.46 4.02 -4.03
CA LYS A 43 10.21 3.90 -3.26
C LYS A 43 9.05 3.42 -4.13
N ASN A 44 8.93 3.92 -5.36
CA ASN A 44 7.91 3.47 -6.30
C ASN A 44 8.13 2.00 -6.68
N GLN A 45 9.37 1.62 -6.98
CA GLN A 45 9.77 0.25 -7.25
C GLN A 45 9.47 -0.66 -6.04
N PHE A 46 9.75 -0.20 -4.82
CA PHE A 46 9.42 -0.96 -3.63
C PHE A 46 7.91 -1.15 -3.49
N ALA A 47 7.09 -0.12 -3.75
CA ALA A 47 5.64 -0.27 -3.69
C ALA A 47 5.10 -1.28 -4.73
N ASP A 48 5.65 -1.27 -5.95
CA ASP A 48 5.30 -2.26 -6.98
C ASP A 48 5.77 -3.68 -6.60
N CYS A 49 6.92 -3.78 -5.93
CA CYS A 49 7.38 -5.04 -5.35
C CYS A 49 6.41 -5.57 -4.29
N LEU A 50 5.98 -4.72 -3.36
CA LEU A 50 5.03 -5.08 -2.31
C LEU A 50 3.69 -5.52 -2.89
N LEU A 51 3.17 -4.84 -3.92
CA LEU A 51 1.95 -5.24 -4.62
C LEU A 51 2.02 -6.69 -5.13
N ARG A 52 3.17 -7.09 -5.68
CA ARG A 52 3.42 -8.47 -6.12
C ARG A 52 3.53 -9.42 -4.93
N CYS A 53 4.21 -9.04 -3.86
CA CYS A 53 4.37 -9.88 -2.66
C CYS A 53 3.06 -10.08 -1.88
N LEU A 54 2.02 -9.25 -2.08
CA LEU A 54 0.68 -9.53 -1.56
C LEU A 54 0.03 -10.76 -2.21
N ASP A 55 0.49 -11.15 -3.41
CA ASP A 55 0.05 -12.33 -4.15
C ASP A 55 0.98 -13.54 -3.91
N ASP A 56 1.97 -13.42 -3.02
CA ASP A 56 2.91 -14.50 -2.72
C ASP A 56 2.15 -15.73 -2.21
N GLU A 57 2.63 -16.93 -2.51
CA GLU A 57 1.97 -18.17 -2.07
C GLU A 57 2.10 -18.36 -0.54
N PHE A 58 3.18 -17.85 0.07
CA PHE A 58 3.44 -17.98 1.50
C PHE A 58 2.86 -16.82 2.31
N ALA A 59 2.12 -17.16 3.36
CA ALA A 59 1.42 -16.18 4.19
C ALA A 59 2.35 -15.22 4.95
N GLU A 60 3.54 -15.68 5.33
CA GLU A 60 4.55 -14.88 6.02
C GLU A 60 5.13 -13.77 5.14
N VAL A 61 5.38 -14.07 3.86
CA VAL A 61 5.82 -13.07 2.87
C VAL A 61 4.73 -12.04 2.61
N ARG A 62 3.46 -12.48 2.47
CA ARG A 62 2.31 -11.56 2.35
C ARG A 62 2.17 -10.64 3.57
N SER A 63 2.36 -11.20 4.77
CA SER A 63 2.25 -10.46 6.04
C SER A 63 3.37 -9.44 6.19
N GLN A 64 4.60 -9.82 5.83
CA GLN A 64 5.72 -8.88 5.81
C GLN A 64 5.51 -7.78 4.77
N ALA A 65 4.96 -8.10 3.60
CA ALA A 65 4.64 -7.08 2.60
C ALA A 65 3.59 -6.07 3.10
N LEU A 66 2.57 -6.54 3.83
CA LEU A 66 1.59 -5.66 4.49
C LEU A 66 2.26 -4.70 5.48
N LYS A 67 3.17 -5.22 6.32
CA LYS A 67 3.93 -4.42 7.28
C LYS A 67 4.76 -3.35 6.56
N CYS A 68 5.49 -3.73 5.52
CA CYS A 68 6.29 -2.78 4.73
C CYS A 68 5.44 -1.67 4.09
N PHE A 69 4.17 -1.92 3.73
CA PHE A 69 3.28 -0.85 3.25
C PHE A 69 2.99 0.21 4.30
N GLU A 70 2.93 -0.15 5.58
CA GLU A 70 2.74 0.81 6.68
C GLU A 70 3.90 1.80 6.70
N SER A 71 5.13 1.32 6.62
CA SER A 71 6.33 2.16 6.59
C SER A 71 6.49 2.91 5.26
N LEU A 72 6.14 2.30 4.13
CA LEU A 72 6.34 2.93 2.82
C LEU A 72 5.29 4.00 2.48
N SER A 73 4.04 3.79 2.87
CA SER A 73 2.91 4.63 2.44
C SER A 73 3.07 6.14 2.66
N PRO A 74 3.59 6.64 3.80
CA PRO A 74 3.74 8.09 4.01
C PRO A 74 4.85 8.70 3.16
N ARG A 75 5.69 7.86 2.55
CA ARG A 75 6.90 8.26 1.80
C ARG A 75 6.68 8.24 0.29
N LEU A 76 5.52 7.79 -0.20
CA LEU A 76 5.21 7.62 -1.63
C LEU A 76 4.72 8.89 -2.34
N SER A 77 4.43 9.96 -1.61
CA SER A 77 3.87 11.19 -2.20
C SER A 77 2.69 10.84 -3.13
N GLY A 78 2.59 11.46 -4.31
CA GLY A 78 1.50 11.19 -5.26
C GLY A 78 1.40 9.75 -5.80
N TYR A 79 2.47 8.95 -5.73
CA TYR A 79 2.45 7.58 -6.26
C TYR A 79 1.52 6.65 -5.46
N VAL A 80 1.23 6.98 -4.20
CA VAL A 80 0.30 6.18 -3.37
C VAL A 80 -1.10 6.08 -3.98
N VAL A 81 -1.55 7.09 -4.74
CA VAL A 81 -2.84 7.04 -5.45
C VAL A 81 -2.84 5.94 -6.52
N SER A 82 -1.72 5.78 -7.23
CA SER A 82 -1.54 4.69 -8.21
C SER A 82 -1.61 3.33 -7.53
N ILE A 83 -0.97 3.18 -6.37
CA ILE A 83 -0.99 1.94 -5.57
C ILE A 83 -2.41 1.62 -5.08
N LEU A 84 -3.13 2.61 -4.54
CA LEU A 84 -4.51 2.45 -4.09
C LEU A 84 -5.44 2.01 -5.24
N ASN A 85 -5.27 2.58 -6.43
CA ASN A 85 -6.02 2.15 -7.63
C ASN A 85 -5.71 0.70 -8.02
N LYS A 86 -4.42 0.31 -8.04
CA LYS A 86 -4.01 -1.08 -8.33
C LYS A 86 -4.57 -2.06 -7.30
N LEU A 87 -4.51 -1.75 -6.01
CA LEU A 87 -5.08 -2.58 -4.94
C LEU A 87 -6.61 -2.71 -5.08
N SER A 88 -7.29 -1.61 -5.40
CA SER A 88 -8.75 -1.60 -5.58
C SER A 88 -9.17 -2.49 -6.75
N SER A 89 -8.41 -2.51 -7.85
CA SER A 89 -8.66 -3.39 -9.00
C SER A 89 -8.47 -4.88 -8.71
N LYS A 90 -7.67 -5.22 -7.70
CA LYS A 90 -7.40 -6.61 -7.27
C LYS A 90 -8.40 -7.15 -6.25
N LYS A 91 -9.26 -6.29 -5.70
CA LYS A 91 -10.29 -6.71 -4.74
C LYS A 91 -11.28 -7.67 -5.42
N PRO A 92 -11.55 -8.87 -4.86
CA PRO A 92 -12.53 -9.77 -5.44
C PRO A 92 -13.95 -9.17 -5.37
N ASN A 93 -14.70 -9.28 -6.46
CA ASN A 93 -16.06 -8.75 -6.60
C ASN A 93 -17.12 -9.50 -5.77
N GLN A 94 -16.79 -10.69 -5.25
CA GLN A 94 -17.68 -11.50 -4.43
C GLN A 94 -16.89 -12.12 -3.27
N ILE A 95 -17.53 -12.13 -2.10
CA ILE A 95 -17.11 -12.72 -0.82
C ILE A 95 -16.39 -11.73 0.11
N SER A 96 -17.11 -11.37 1.18
CA SER A 96 -16.67 -10.71 2.41
C SER A 96 -15.74 -9.51 2.23
N ILE A 97 -16.33 -8.32 2.33
CA ILE A 97 -15.65 -7.01 2.32
C ILE A 97 -14.52 -6.94 3.37
N THR A 98 -14.46 -7.85 4.35
CA THR A 98 -13.63 -7.78 5.55
C THR A 98 -12.40 -8.70 5.62
N SER A 99 -12.01 -9.48 4.59
CA SER A 99 -10.81 -10.37 4.75
C SER A 99 -9.85 -10.52 3.57
N SER A 100 -9.93 -9.69 2.52
CA SER A 100 -8.89 -9.75 1.47
C SER A 100 -7.63 -9.01 1.91
N ILE A 101 -6.45 -9.59 1.62
CA ILE A 101 -5.15 -8.97 1.89
C ILE A 101 -5.04 -7.56 1.27
N TYR A 102 -5.68 -7.34 0.12
CA TYR A 102 -5.73 -6.02 -0.53
C TYR A 102 -6.57 -5.01 0.24
N THR A 103 -7.70 -5.43 0.83
CA THR A 103 -8.48 -4.55 1.72
C THR A 103 -7.65 -4.12 2.93
N MET A 104 -6.88 -5.05 3.51
CA MET A 104 -5.98 -4.75 4.63
C MET A 104 -4.87 -3.78 4.21
N ALA A 105 -4.26 -3.99 3.03
CA ALA A 105 -3.26 -3.09 2.48
C ALA A 105 -3.81 -1.67 2.28
N ILE A 106 -4.99 -1.54 1.67
CA ILE A 106 -5.67 -0.25 1.50
C ILE A 106 -5.91 0.42 2.86
N HIS A 107 -6.47 -0.32 3.82
CA HIS A 107 -6.72 0.20 5.16
C HIS A 107 -5.44 0.70 5.84
N ASN A 108 -4.36 -0.08 5.78
CA ASN A 108 -3.07 0.27 6.35
C ASN A 108 -2.45 1.50 5.70
N ILE A 109 -2.54 1.62 4.37
CA ILE A 109 -2.08 2.81 3.64
C ILE A 109 -2.89 4.02 4.09
N LEU A 110 -4.22 3.95 4.04
CA LEU A 110 -5.09 5.08 4.37
C LEU A 110 -4.93 5.55 5.82
N LYS A 111 -4.75 4.61 6.76
CA LYS A 111 -4.51 4.93 8.18
C LYS A 111 -3.23 5.73 8.41
N ASN A 112 -2.22 5.52 7.56
CA ASN A 112 -0.91 6.16 7.68
C ASN A 112 -0.76 7.43 6.81
N LEU A 113 -1.74 7.75 5.96
CA LEU A 113 -1.78 9.00 5.23
C LEU A 113 -2.30 10.13 6.12
N THR A 114 -1.59 11.25 6.15
CA THR A 114 -2.04 12.44 6.88
C THR A 114 -2.91 13.34 5.96
N PRO A 115 -4.02 13.92 6.46
CA PRO A 115 -4.90 14.79 5.68
C PRO A 115 -4.25 16.06 5.13
N ASP A 116 -3.15 16.50 5.75
CA ASP A 116 -2.41 17.69 5.34
C ASP A 116 -1.59 17.47 4.07
N ASP A 117 -1.38 16.20 3.70
CA ASP A 117 -0.74 15.86 2.43
C ASP A 117 -1.65 16.25 1.26
N SER A 118 -1.07 16.87 0.24
CA SER A 118 -1.73 17.19 -1.04
C SER A 118 -2.47 15.98 -1.63
N VAL A 119 -1.94 14.80 -1.35
CA VAL A 119 -2.49 13.49 -1.69
C VAL A 119 -3.75 13.17 -0.90
N GLY A 120 -3.75 13.40 0.42
CA GLY A 120 -4.92 13.19 1.28
C GLY A 120 -6.11 14.00 0.79
N ARG A 121 -5.88 15.28 0.46
CA ARG A 121 -6.91 16.13 -0.17
C ARG A 121 -7.42 15.59 -1.51
N SER A 122 -6.54 15.02 -2.32
CA SER A 122 -6.92 14.43 -3.63
C SER A 122 -7.76 13.16 -3.46
N ILE A 123 -7.41 12.30 -2.50
CA ILE A 123 -8.17 11.08 -2.17
C ILE A 123 -9.54 11.44 -1.62
N VAL A 124 -9.61 12.39 -0.68
CA VAL A 124 -10.87 12.88 -0.12
C VAL A 124 -11.75 13.46 -1.21
N LYS A 125 -11.19 14.30 -2.10
CA LYS A 125 -11.94 14.86 -3.23
C LYS A 125 -12.50 13.77 -4.14
N GLY A 126 -11.67 12.81 -4.57
CA GLY A 126 -12.13 11.71 -5.43
C GLY A 126 -13.20 10.85 -4.77
N THR A 127 -13.06 10.56 -3.47
CA THR A 127 -14.05 9.79 -2.71
C THR A 127 -15.34 10.57 -2.54
N LEU A 128 -15.25 11.87 -2.26
CA LEU A 128 -16.38 12.76 -2.12
C LEU A 128 -17.15 12.89 -3.44
N ASP A 129 -16.45 13.00 -4.58
CA ASP A 129 -17.08 13.04 -5.89
C ASP A 129 -17.88 11.76 -6.17
N ILE A 130 -17.36 10.59 -5.81
CA ILE A 130 -18.07 9.30 -5.92
C ILE A 130 -19.30 9.27 -5.01
N ILE A 131 -19.13 9.64 -3.74
CA ILE A 131 -20.23 9.69 -2.76
C ILE A 131 -21.34 10.61 -3.24
N LEU A 132 -21.01 11.80 -3.76
CA LEU A 132 -22.00 12.77 -4.23
C LEU A 132 -22.73 12.31 -5.51
N GLN A 133 -22.12 11.41 -6.29
CA GLN A 133 -22.74 10.83 -7.48
C GLN A 133 -23.65 9.64 -7.18
N ASP A 134 -23.48 8.99 -6.02
CA ASP A 134 -24.29 7.86 -5.56
C ASP A 134 -25.30 8.30 -4.50
N GLN A 135 -26.58 8.40 -4.90
CA GLN A 135 -27.64 8.90 -4.01
C GLN A 135 -27.87 8.00 -2.79
N ASP A 136 -27.64 6.69 -2.90
CA ASP A 136 -27.86 5.75 -1.80
C ASP A 136 -26.76 5.87 -0.75
N ILE A 137 -25.49 5.95 -1.19
CA ILE A 137 -24.35 6.17 -0.30
C ILE A 137 -24.44 7.54 0.36
N PHE A 138 -24.80 8.58 -0.40
CA PHE A 138 -24.99 9.93 0.12
C PHE A 138 -26.10 9.99 1.17
N ALA A 139 -27.26 9.37 0.90
CA ALA A 139 -28.36 9.29 1.85
C ALA A 139 -27.96 8.54 3.14
N MET A 140 -27.22 7.43 3.03
CA MET A 140 -26.72 6.69 4.19
C MET A 140 -25.77 7.55 5.05
N LEU A 141 -24.92 8.36 4.41
CA LEU A 141 -24.00 9.29 5.08
C LEU A 141 -24.74 10.39 5.84
N LEU A 142 -25.78 10.98 5.25
CA LEU A 142 -26.62 11.99 5.90
C LEU A 142 -27.30 11.44 7.16
N ILE A 143 -27.82 10.22 7.09
CA ILE A 143 -28.44 9.53 8.23
C ILE A 143 -27.42 9.27 9.34
N THR A 144 -26.21 8.86 8.97
CA THR A 144 -25.14 8.50 9.92
C THR A 144 -24.52 9.73 10.59
N LEU A 145 -24.38 10.84 9.86
CA LEU A 145 -23.76 12.08 10.36
C LEU A 145 -24.74 13.00 11.10
N LYS A 146 -26.03 12.64 11.19
CA LYS A 146 -27.09 13.41 11.87
C LYS A 146 -27.07 14.90 11.48
N PHE A 147 -27.27 15.17 10.20
CA PHE A 147 -27.76 16.50 9.77
C PHE A 147 -29.27 16.61 9.95
#